data_AF-A0A928FLU7-F1
#
_entry.id   AF-A0A928FLU7-F1
#
_cell.length_a   1.000
_cell.length_b   1.000
_cell.length_c   1.000
_cell.angle_alpha   90.00
_cell.angle_beta   90.00
_cell.angle_gamma   90.00
#
_symmetry.space_group_name_H-M   'P 1'
#
loop_
_entity.id
_entity.type
_entity.pdbx_description
1 polymer ?
#
loop_
_entity_poly.entity_id
_entity_poly.type
_entity_poly.pdbx_seq_one_letter_code
_entity_poly.pdbx_strand_id
1 'polypeptide(L)'
;MKNQKKIIYSLVILVIFTLAVILISKNIMASRYLNEHEVKEIVFRNSNSYESDVSEYKCVAEISDEGRLIYDVSYVDSKGVYKFLLDCETGKIIEFTELLNTDSVSTTDIP
;
A
#
# COMPACT_ATOMS: atom_id res chain seq x y z
N MET A 1 4.91 10.54 -50.90
CA MET A 1 4.68 11.23 -49.60
C MET A 1 3.89 10.41 -48.57
N LYS A 2 2.87 9.60 -48.94
CA LYS A 2 2.09 8.78 -47.98
C LYS A 2 2.94 7.74 -47.22
N ASN A 3 3.93 7.13 -47.87
CA ASN A 3 4.77 6.09 -47.26
C ASN A 3 5.82 6.66 -46.29
N GLN A 4 6.30 7.88 -46.54
CA GLN A 4 7.21 8.60 -45.63
C GLN A 4 6.53 8.92 -44.29
N LYS A 5 5.25 9.34 -44.33
CA LYS A 5 4.46 9.57 -43.11
C LYS A 5 4.26 8.30 -42.29
N LYS A 6 3.98 7.15 -42.95
CA LYS A 6 3.86 5.85 -42.27
C LYS A 6 5.15 5.42 -41.57
N ILE A 7 6.30 5.66 -42.22
CA ILE A 7 7.61 5.38 -41.63
C ILE A 7 7.84 6.27 -40.40
N ILE A 8 7.50 7.56 -40.48
CA ILE A 8 7.61 8.49 -39.36
C ILE A 8 6.68 8.09 -38.21
N TYR A 9 5.42 7.75 -38.47
CA TYR A 9 4.49 7.29 -37.43
C TYR A 9 4.96 6.00 -36.77
N SER A 10 5.50 5.05 -37.55
CA SER A 10 6.06 3.81 -37.02
C SER A 10 7.25 4.06 -36.10
N LEU A 11 8.11 5.04 -36.43
CA LEU A 11 9.27 5.41 -35.61
C LEU A 11 8.82 6.10 -34.31
N VAL A 12 7.84 7.00 -34.38
CA VAL A 12 7.31 7.73 -33.21
C VAL A 12 6.57 6.78 -32.26
N ILE A 13 5.77 5.85 -32.77
CA ILE A 13 5.08 4.83 -31.96
C ILE A 13 6.07 3.90 -31.28
N LEU A 14 7.15 3.51 -31.96
CA LEU A 14 8.20 2.68 -31.37
C LEU A 14 8.89 3.40 -30.20
N VAL A 15 9.18 4.69 -30.35
CA VAL A 15 9.79 5.51 -29.28
C VAL A 15 8.84 5.69 -28.08
N ILE A 16 7.54 5.89 -28.31
CA ILE A 16 6.56 6.00 -27.23
C ILE A 16 6.37 4.66 -26.51
N PHE A 17 6.33 3.56 -27.27
CA PHE A 17 6.22 2.22 -26.71
C PHE A 17 7.45 1.84 -25.87
N THR A 18 8.66 2.18 -26.32
CA THR A 18 9.87 1.94 -25.51
C THR A 18 9.88 2.79 -24.23
N LEU A 19 9.43 4.04 -24.29
CA LEU A 19 9.29 4.89 -23.10
C LEU A 19 8.25 4.32 -22.12
N ALA A 20 7.12 3.79 -22.61
CA ALA A 20 6.11 3.14 -21.78
C ALA A 20 6.63 1.83 -21.15
N VAL A 21 7.38 1.02 -21.89
CA VAL A 21 8.01 -0.21 -21.39
C VAL A 21 9.02 0.10 -20.29
N ILE A 22 9.85 1.13 -20.45
CA ILE A 22 10.84 1.58 -19.43
C ILE A 22 10.14 2.01 -18.13
N LEU A 23 8.97 2.65 -18.21
CA LEU A 23 8.19 3.02 -17.03
C LEU A 23 7.63 1.79 -16.29
N ILE A 24 7.29 0.72 -17.02
CA ILE A 24 6.79 -0.54 -16.44
C ILE A 24 7.92 -1.36 -15.79
N SER A 25 9.13 -1.34 -16.37
CA SER A 25 10.28 -2.10 -15.86
C SER A 25 10.88 -1.57 -14.55
N LYS A 26 10.57 -0.33 -14.15
CA LYS A 26 11.09 0.25 -12.90
C LYS A 26 10.57 -0.42 -11.63
N ASN A 27 9.49 -1.20 -11.73
CA ASN A 27 8.86 -1.92 -10.61
C ASN A 27 9.18 -3.41 -10.57
N ILE A 28 10.07 -3.91 -11.43
CA ILE A 28 10.43 -5.32 -11.50
C ILE A 28 11.88 -5.45 -11.04
N MET A 29 12.10 -6.16 -9.94
CA MET A 29 13.41 -6.51 -9.35
C MET A 29 14.06 -5.45 -8.46
N ALA A 30 13.57 -5.38 -7.24
CA ALA A 30 14.43 -5.70 -6.10
C ALA A 30 13.57 -6.36 -5.02
N SER A 31 13.71 -7.68 -4.84
CA SER A 31 13.24 -8.38 -3.63
C SER A 31 14.13 -7.97 -2.45
N ARG A 32 14.07 -6.68 -2.11
CA ARG A 32 14.49 -6.19 -0.81
C ARG A 32 13.22 -6.17 0.02
N TYR A 33 13.28 -6.67 1.24
CA TYR A 33 12.17 -6.51 2.17
C TYR A 33 11.78 -5.03 2.22
N LEU A 34 10.49 -4.76 2.22
CA LEU A 34 9.99 -3.40 2.35
C LEU A 34 10.54 -2.80 3.62
N ASN A 35 11.12 -1.61 3.52
CA ASN A 35 11.52 -0.91 4.73
C ASN A 35 10.27 -0.38 5.46
N GLU A 36 10.42 -0.02 6.74
CA GLU A 36 9.32 0.45 7.58
C GLU A 36 8.56 1.64 6.95
N HIS A 37 9.25 2.53 6.23
CA HIS A 37 8.62 3.68 5.56
C HIS A 37 7.71 3.23 4.41
N GLU A 38 8.15 2.27 3.60
CA GLU A 38 7.32 1.70 2.52
C GLU A 38 6.09 0.97 3.07
N VAL A 39 6.27 0.21 4.15
CA VAL A 39 5.17 -0.47 4.85
C VAL A 39 4.17 0.54 5.40
N LYS A 40 4.67 1.61 6.04
CA LYS A 40 3.86 2.68 6.61
C LYS A 40 3.02 3.40 5.55
N GLU A 41 3.60 3.69 4.38
CA GLU A 41 2.85 4.27 3.25
C GLU A 41 1.72 3.37 2.75
N ILE A 42 1.97 2.06 2.64
CA ILE A 42 0.95 1.09 2.19
C ILE A 42 -0.20 1.04 3.17
N VAL A 43 0.11 0.94 4.47
CA VAL A 43 -0.86 0.86 5.56
C VAL A 43 -1.75 2.10 5.61
N PHE A 44 -1.16 3.30 5.62
CA PHE A 44 -1.92 4.56 5.66
C PHE A 44 -2.75 4.81 4.41
N ARG A 45 -2.21 4.46 3.24
CA ARG A 45 -2.97 4.55 1.99
C ARG A 45 -4.19 3.63 2.01
N ASN A 46 -4.07 2.45 2.61
CA ASN A 46 -5.16 1.48 2.65
C ASN A 46 -6.23 1.81 3.71
N SER A 47 -5.85 2.38 4.85
CA SER A 47 -6.80 2.83 5.87
C SER A 47 -7.37 4.23 5.63
N ASN A 48 -6.82 4.98 4.67
CA ASN A 48 -7.14 6.38 4.44
C ASN A 48 -6.94 7.23 5.73
N SER A 49 -5.97 6.84 6.56
CA SER A 49 -5.53 7.56 7.76
C SER A 49 -4.27 8.37 7.47
N TYR A 50 -4.08 9.46 8.21
CA TYR A 50 -2.87 10.27 8.16
C TYR A 50 -1.97 9.96 9.35
N GLU A 51 -0.65 10.04 9.15
CA GLU A 51 0.32 9.84 10.24
C GLU A 51 0.11 10.84 11.40
N SER A 52 -0.41 12.03 11.11
CA SER A 52 -0.75 13.04 12.12
C SER A 52 -1.84 12.61 13.09
N ASP A 53 -2.68 11.65 12.71
CA ASP A 53 -3.81 11.19 13.51
C ASP A 53 -3.45 9.98 14.37
N VAL A 54 -2.24 9.42 14.17
CA VAL A 54 -1.76 8.23 14.87
C VAL A 54 -1.16 8.62 16.21
N SER A 55 -1.75 8.07 17.27
CA SER A 55 -1.28 8.24 18.64
C SER A 55 -0.23 7.19 19.01
N GLU A 56 -0.33 5.99 18.45
CA GLU A 56 0.59 4.88 18.70
C GLU A 56 0.80 4.09 17.40
N TYR A 57 2.06 3.76 17.09
CA TYR A 57 2.43 2.98 15.91
C TYR A 57 3.41 1.88 16.31
N LYS A 58 3.15 0.67 15.86
CA LYS A 58 3.99 -0.51 16.07
C LYS A 58 4.12 -1.27 14.76
N CYS A 59 5.35 -1.62 14.40
CA CYS A 59 5.67 -2.44 13.24
C CYS A 59 6.65 -3.52 13.68
N VAL A 60 6.27 -4.78 13.55
CA VAL A 60 7.11 -5.94 13.92
C VAL A 60 7.20 -6.87 12.71
N ALA A 61 8.41 -7.37 12.42
CA ALA A 61 8.60 -8.44 11.46
C ALA A 61 8.60 -9.78 12.19
N GLU A 62 7.74 -10.70 11.76
CA GLU A 62 7.64 -12.04 12.33
C GLU A 62 7.52 -13.11 11.24
N ILE A 63 7.76 -14.38 11.60
CA ILE A 63 7.62 -15.51 10.69
C ILE A 63 6.24 -16.13 10.91
N SER A 64 5.41 -16.16 9.87
CA SER A 64 4.11 -16.85 9.86
C SER A 64 4.28 -18.34 10.10
N ASP A 65 3.21 -19.05 10.48
CA ASP A 65 3.22 -20.52 10.60
C ASP A 65 3.67 -21.26 9.33
N GLU A 66 3.49 -20.65 8.15
CA GLU A 66 3.94 -21.18 6.86
C GLU A 66 5.43 -20.90 6.53
N GLY A 67 6.18 -20.29 7.45
CA GLY A 67 7.60 -19.98 7.27
C GLY A 67 7.89 -18.72 6.44
N ARG A 68 6.92 -17.84 6.23
CA ARG A 68 7.08 -16.58 5.49
C ARG A 68 7.31 -15.40 6.43
N LEU A 69 8.15 -14.46 6.03
CA LEU A 69 8.35 -13.22 6.78
C LEU A 69 7.19 -12.25 6.49
N ILE A 70 6.51 -11.82 7.55
CA ILE A 70 5.38 -10.90 7.50
C ILE A 70 5.62 -9.70 8.42
N TYR A 71 5.07 -8.55 8.04
CA TYR A 71 4.98 -7.37 8.89
C TYR A 71 3.63 -7.36 9.61
N ASP A 72 3.65 -7.44 10.94
CA ASP A 72 2.53 -7.08 11.82
C ASP A 72 2.62 -5.60 12.16
N VAL A 73 1.76 -4.82 11.52
CA VAL A 73 1.64 -3.38 11.73
C VAL A 73 0.36 -3.11 12.48
N SER A 74 0.46 -2.44 13.62
CA SER A 74 -0.69 -1.97 14.37
C SER A 74 -0.52 -0.49 14.72
N TYR A 75 -1.61 0.25 14.60
CA TYR A 75 -1.63 1.64 15.03
C TYR A 75 -2.97 2.02 15.64
N VAL A 76 -2.94 3.06 16.47
CA VAL A 76 -4.12 3.60 17.15
C VAL A 76 -4.32 5.04 16.71
N ASP A 77 -5.54 5.38 16.32
CA ASP A 77 -5.97 6.76 16.07
C ASP A 77 -7.23 7.10 16.89
N SER A 78 -7.77 8.30 16.69
CA SER A 78 -8.99 8.76 17.37
C SER A 78 -10.25 7.90 17.10
N LYS A 79 -10.27 7.14 16.00
CA LYS A 79 -11.40 6.31 15.58
C LYS A 79 -11.30 4.90 16.12
N GLY A 80 -10.10 4.39 16.40
CA GLY A 80 -9.92 3.04 16.90
C GLY A 80 -8.52 2.46 16.71
N VAL A 81 -8.46 1.14 16.74
CA VAL A 81 -7.23 0.35 16.57
C VAL A 81 -7.26 -0.33 15.21
N TYR A 82 -6.18 -0.21 14.46
CA TYR A 82 -6.03 -0.82 13.15
C TYR A 82 -4.85 -1.78 13.16
N LYS A 83 -5.02 -2.94 12.54
CA LYS A 83 -4.01 -4.00 12.41
C LYS A 83 -3.92 -4.48 10.98
N PHE A 84 -2.70 -4.65 10.51
CA PHE A 84 -2.37 -5.07 9.16
C PHE A 84 -1.28 -6.14 9.21
N LEU A 85 -1.52 -7.25 8.52
CA LEU A 85 -0.49 -8.23 8.20
C LEU A 85 -0.09 -8.05 6.74
N LEU A 86 1.18 -7.79 6.47
CA LEU A 86 1.70 -7.59 5.12
C LEU A 86 2.82 -8.56 4.81
N ASP A 87 2.89 -9.03 3.57
CA ASP A 87 4.02 -9.79 3.06
C ASP A 87 5.26 -8.88 2.95
N CYS A 88 6.37 -9.24 3.60
CA CYS A 88 7.56 -8.38 3.66
C CYS A 88 8.24 -8.19 2.30
N GLU A 89 8.05 -9.09 1.34
CA GLU A 89 8.72 -9.03 0.03
C GLU A 89 7.91 -8.24 -1.00
N THR A 90 6.58 -8.35 -0.93
CA THR A 90 5.66 -7.82 -1.95
C THR A 90 4.82 -6.65 -1.46
N GLY A 91 4.65 -6.50 -0.14
CA GLY A 91 3.81 -5.46 0.47
C GLY A 91 2.33 -5.74 0.31
N LYS A 92 1.99 -6.95 -0.11
CA LYS A 92 0.61 -7.40 -0.21
C LYS A 92 0.02 -7.51 1.19
N ILE A 93 -1.13 -6.87 1.40
CA ILE A 93 -1.91 -7.04 2.62
C ILE A 93 -2.50 -8.45 2.63
N ILE A 94 -2.07 -9.23 3.61
CA ILE A 94 -2.53 -10.59 3.90
C ILE A 94 -3.82 -10.51 4.72
N GLU A 95 -3.82 -9.67 5.76
CA GLU A 95 -4.95 -9.50 6.66
C GLU A 95 -5.09 -8.03 7.09
N PHE A 96 -6.33 -7.60 7.31
CA PHE A 96 -6.66 -6.30 7.87
C PHE A 96 -7.78 -6.45 8.90
N THR A 97 -7.58 -5.86 10.08
CA THR A 97 -8.58 -5.80 11.15
C THR A 97 -8.67 -4.38 11.69
N GLU A 98 -9.89 -3.87 11.82
CA GLU A 98 -10.17 -2.61 12.51
C GLU A 98 -11.09 -2.84 13.72
N LEU A 99 -10.77 -2.18 14.82
CA LEU A 99 -11.56 -2.15 16.05
C LEU A 99 -11.88 -0.69 16.33
N LEU A 100 -13.03 -0.24 15.82
CA LEU A 100 -13.50 1.12 16.02
C LEU A 100 -13.85 1.35 17.49
N ASN A 101 -13.40 2.47 18.05
CA ASN A 101 -13.87 2.97 19.32
C ASN A 101 -15.30 3.47 19.13
N THR A 102 -16.27 2.56 19.18
CA THR A 102 -17.68 2.94 19.21
C THR A 102 -17.97 3.48 20.61
N ASP A 103 -17.71 4.77 20.80
CA ASP A 103 -18.30 5.52 21.89
C ASP A 103 -19.82 5.48 21.67
N SER A 104 -20.47 4.46 22.25
CA SER A 104 -21.91 4.35 22.34
C SER A 104 -22.42 5.41 23.32
N VAL A 105 -22.35 6.68 22.91
CA VAL A 105 -23.20 7.73 23.49
C VAL A 105 -24.61 7.52 22.94
N SER A 106 -25.31 6.56 23.55
CA SER A 106 -26.77 6.53 23.58
C SER A 106 -27.22 7.67 24.49
N THR A 107 -27.28 8.88 23.97
CA THR A 107 -28.12 9.93 24.57
C THR A 107 -29.07 10.47 23.52
N THR A 108 -30.31 10.70 23.97
CA THR A 108 -31.51 11.16 23.24
C THR A 108 -32.15 10.06 22.38
N ASP A 109 -33.39 9.61 22.61
CA ASP A 109 -34.58 10.39 22.92
C ASP A 109 -35.51 9.71 23.96
N ILE A 110 -35.92 10.50 24.95
CA ILE A 110 -37.13 10.26 25.76
C ILE A 110 -38.23 11.10 25.12
N PRO A 111 -39.32 10.51 24.58
CA PRO A 111 -40.61 11.19 24.50
C PRO A 111 -41.34 11.19 25.84
#